data_AF-A0A8T3LQD7-F1
#
_entry.id   AF-A0A8T3LQD7-F1
#
_cell.length_a   1.000
_cell.length_b   1.000
_cell.length_c   1.000
_cell.angle_alpha   90.00
_cell.angle_beta   90.00
_cell.angle_gamma   90.00
#
_symmetry.space_group_name_H-M   'P 1'
#
loop_
_entity.id
_entity.type
_entity.pdbx_description
1 polymer ?
#
loop_
_entity_poly.entity_id
_entity_poly.type
_entity_poly.pdbx_seq_one_letter_code
_entity_poly.pdbx_strand_id
1 'polypeptide(L)'
;MDAERLLTALIGALFGAAGWLVVGLYIQRRQYDRQARNAARAVYFELAVNEIDVRVAAEHGAFKALGRSTFDRLLPELATWLDAMDLQTIAHAYMSHAGYEQVQRNGSMPQSVRAAVLIRVLEQQRAAIAVLRTRAFSPEEARRLSGPSNAPTADRQEPARTARRAGGTRSG
;
A
#
# COMPACT_ATOMS: atom_id res chain seq x y z
N MET A 1 12.63 24.34 -58.08
CA MET A 1 12.29 24.23 -56.64
C MET A 1 13.26 23.23 -56.03
N ASP A 2 13.82 23.64 -54.91
CA ASP A 2 15.14 23.22 -54.45
C ASP A 2 15.04 21.88 -53.74
N ALA A 3 15.48 20.80 -54.40
CA ALA A 3 15.52 19.45 -53.82
C ALA A 3 16.25 19.42 -52.47
N GLU A 4 17.26 20.28 -52.30
CA GLU A 4 17.97 20.48 -51.05
C GLU A 4 17.08 21.04 -49.94
N ARG A 5 16.23 22.04 -50.22
CA ARG A 5 15.29 22.59 -49.22
C ARG A 5 14.24 21.55 -48.82
N LEU A 6 13.78 20.75 -49.78
CA LEU A 6 12.82 19.68 -49.53
C LEU A 6 13.44 18.56 -48.69
N LEU A 7 14.70 18.21 -48.96
CA LEU A 7 15.48 17.27 -48.15
C LEU A 7 15.72 17.79 -46.74
N THR A 8 16.12 19.06 -46.57
CA THR A 8 16.30 19.67 -45.25
C THR A 8 14.98 19.72 -44.46
N ALA A 9 13.88 20.07 -45.11
CA ALA A 9 12.56 20.08 -44.48
C ALA A 9 12.10 18.66 -44.07
N LEU A 10 12.34 17.66 -44.92
CA LEU A 10 12.03 16.25 -44.63
C LEU A 10 12.83 15.74 -43.42
N ILE A 11 14.13 16.04 -43.38
CA ILE A 11 15.01 15.69 -42.26
C ILE A 11 14.50 16.34 -40.97
N GLY A 12 14.18 17.63 -41.00
CA GLY A 12 13.61 18.35 -39.85
C GLY A 12 12.29 17.75 -39.36
N ALA A 13 11.39 17.41 -40.27
CA ALA A 13 10.12 16.77 -39.94
C ALA A 13 10.32 15.37 -39.31
N LEU A 14 11.27 14.58 -39.83
CA LEU A 14 11.57 13.25 -39.31
C LEU A 14 12.16 13.30 -37.90
N PHE A 15 13.11 14.21 -37.65
CA PHE A 15 13.66 14.43 -36.30
C PHE A 15 12.61 15.00 -35.34
N GLY A 16 11.72 15.89 -35.82
CA GLY A 16 10.60 16.39 -35.03
C GLY A 16 9.62 15.29 -34.62
N ALA A 17 9.24 14.43 -35.57
CA ALA A 17 8.36 13.29 -35.31
C ALA A 17 9.01 12.26 -34.38
N ALA A 18 10.29 11.93 -34.60
CA ALA A 18 11.04 11.03 -33.73
C ALA A 18 11.16 11.59 -32.30
N GLY A 19 11.44 12.88 -32.16
CA GLY A 19 11.49 13.57 -30.87
C GLY A 19 10.15 13.48 -30.13
N TRP A 20 9.04 13.73 -30.83
CA TRP A 20 7.71 13.64 -30.24
C TRP A 20 7.33 12.21 -29.83
N LEU A 21 7.68 11.21 -30.64
CA LEU A 21 7.49 9.79 -30.29
C LEU A 21 8.23 9.41 -29.02
N VAL A 22 9.49 9.84 -28.86
CA VAL A 22 10.27 9.59 -27.65
C VAL A 22 9.62 10.23 -26.43
N VAL A 23 9.14 11.48 -26.54
CA VAL A 23 8.41 12.16 -25.46
C VAL A 23 7.12 11.42 -25.11
N GLY A 24 6.35 10.99 -26.12
CA GLY A 24 5.13 10.21 -25.93
C GLY A 24 5.39 8.90 -25.16
N LEU A 25 6.39 8.13 -25.59
CA LEU A 25 6.81 6.89 -24.93
C LEU A 25 7.27 7.14 -23.48
N TYR A 26 8.02 8.22 -23.25
CA TYR A 26 8.50 8.58 -21.91
C TYR A 26 7.34 8.92 -20.96
N ILE A 27 6.38 9.75 -21.41
CA ILE A 27 5.21 10.11 -20.60
C ILE A 27 4.33 8.89 -20.32
N GLN A 28 4.09 8.07 -21.35
CA GLN A 28 3.28 6.86 -21.25
C GLN A 28 3.89 5.88 -20.23
N ARG A 29 5.21 5.61 -20.33
CA ARG A 29 5.91 4.75 -19.37
C ARG A 29 5.80 5.28 -17.94
N ARG A 30 5.96 6.59 -17.75
CA ARG A 30 5.84 7.23 -16.43
C ARG A 30 4.43 7.14 -15.86
N GLN A 31 3.40 7.18 -16.70
CA GLN A 31 2.01 7.01 -16.28
C GLN A 31 1.74 5.57 -15.82
N TYR A 32 2.20 4.56 -16.58
CA TYR A 32 2.10 3.16 -16.18
C TYR A 32 2.79 2.87 -14.84
N ASP A 33 4.01 3.38 -14.65
CA ASP A 33 4.74 3.20 -13.39
C ASP A 33 3.98 3.81 -12.19
N ARG A 34 3.35 4.98 -12.39
CA ARG A 34 2.55 5.63 -11.34
C ARG A 34 1.27 4.84 -11.05
N GLN A 35 0.59 4.36 -12.08
CA GLN A 35 -0.62 3.55 -11.93
C GLN A 35 -0.32 2.26 -11.17
N ALA A 36 0.73 1.53 -11.55
CA ALA A 36 1.12 0.30 -10.87
C ALA A 36 1.53 0.54 -9.41
N ARG A 37 2.28 1.61 -9.11
CA ARG A 37 2.58 1.97 -7.71
C ARG A 37 1.33 2.29 -6.91
N ASN A 38 0.39 3.04 -7.47
CA ASN A 38 -0.87 3.35 -6.79
C ASN A 38 -1.69 2.08 -6.55
N ALA A 39 -1.70 1.16 -7.52
CA ALA A 39 -2.34 -0.15 -7.36
C ALA A 39 -1.70 -0.95 -6.21
N ALA A 40 -0.38 -1.04 -6.19
CA ALA A 40 0.36 -1.70 -5.13
C ALA A 40 0.15 -1.07 -3.74
N ARG A 41 0.03 0.26 -3.65
CA ARG A 41 -0.34 0.96 -2.41
C ARG A 41 -1.74 0.61 -1.93
N ALA A 42 -2.72 0.51 -2.84
CA ALA A 42 -4.08 0.10 -2.49
C ALA A 42 -4.10 -1.34 -1.92
N VAL A 43 -3.39 -2.26 -2.57
CA VAL A 43 -3.26 -3.66 -2.13
C VAL A 43 -2.50 -3.75 -0.80
N TYR A 44 -1.49 -2.91 -0.59
CA TYR A 44 -0.77 -2.81 0.68
C TYR A 44 -1.71 -2.47 1.83
N PHE A 45 -2.60 -1.49 1.66
CA PHE A 45 -3.53 -1.10 2.72
C PHE A 45 -4.62 -2.15 2.96
N GLU A 46 -5.11 -2.83 1.92
CA GLU A 46 -6.03 -3.97 2.10
C GLU A 46 -5.36 -5.09 2.92
N LEU A 47 -4.13 -5.47 2.60
CA LEU A 47 -3.37 -6.47 3.37
C LEU A 47 -3.07 -6.00 4.79
N ALA A 48 -2.76 -4.72 5.00
CA ALA A 48 -2.49 -4.18 6.34
C ALA A 48 -3.74 -4.24 7.24
N VAL A 49 -4.93 -3.95 6.69
CA VAL A 49 -6.20 -4.13 7.42
C VAL A 49 -6.46 -5.60 7.70
N ASN A 50 -6.26 -6.47 6.71
CA ASN A 50 -6.39 -7.91 6.89
C ASN A 50 -5.44 -8.45 7.97
N GLU A 51 -4.18 -8.01 8.02
CA GLU A 51 -3.23 -8.40 9.07
C GLU A 51 -3.76 -8.02 10.47
N ILE A 52 -4.33 -6.82 10.62
CA ILE A 52 -4.93 -6.36 11.87
C ILE A 52 -6.10 -7.28 12.27
N ASP A 53 -7.01 -7.59 11.34
CA ASP A 53 -8.16 -8.44 11.61
C ASP A 53 -7.75 -9.89 11.93
N VAL A 54 -6.70 -10.41 11.28
CA VAL A 54 -6.13 -11.72 11.62
C VAL A 54 -5.53 -11.71 13.03
N ARG A 55 -4.81 -10.64 13.40
CA ARG A 55 -4.23 -10.50 14.74
C ARG A 55 -5.33 -10.43 15.81
N VAL A 56 -6.38 -9.63 15.58
CA VAL A 56 -7.54 -9.55 16.48
C VAL A 56 -8.21 -10.92 16.63
N ALA A 57 -8.35 -11.68 15.55
CA ALA A 57 -8.88 -13.03 15.61
C ALA A 57 -7.97 -13.98 16.40
N ALA A 58 -6.65 -13.86 16.28
CA ALA A 58 -5.69 -14.67 17.01
C ALA A 58 -5.68 -14.36 18.52
N GLU A 59 -5.77 -13.09 18.89
CA GLU A 59 -5.70 -12.62 20.28
C GLU A 59 -7.05 -12.74 21.02
N HIS A 60 -8.15 -12.48 20.32
CA HIS A 60 -9.47 -12.33 20.93
C HIS A 60 -10.54 -13.29 20.38
N GLY A 61 -10.23 -14.09 19.37
CA GLY A 61 -11.20 -14.98 18.73
C GLY A 61 -12.31 -14.24 17.97
N ALA A 62 -12.15 -12.94 17.72
CA ALA A 62 -13.10 -12.11 16.98
C ALA A 62 -12.75 -12.12 15.49
N PHE A 63 -13.56 -12.82 14.69
CA PHE A 63 -13.33 -12.98 13.25
C PHE A 63 -14.12 -11.95 12.43
N LYS A 64 -13.49 -11.43 11.38
CA LYS A 64 -14.12 -10.60 10.35
C LYS A 64 -13.79 -11.16 8.97
N ALA A 65 -14.63 -10.85 7.98
CA ALA A 65 -14.34 -11.22 6.60
C ALA A 65 -13.11 -10.45 6.11
N LEU A 66 -12.12 -11.18 5.56
CA LEU A 66 -10.92 -10.58 4.98
C LEU A 66 -11.23 -10.01 3.59
N GLY A 67 -10.67 -8.84 3.29
CA GLY A 67 -10.83 -8.20 1.99
C GLY A 67 -9.95 -8.85 0.93
N ARG A 68 -10.49 -9.02 -0.28
CA ARG A 68 -9.77 -9.52 -1.47
C ARG A 68 -10.02 -8.72 -2.75
N SER A 69 -11.07 -7.91 -2.75
CA SER A 69 -11.57 -7.23 -3.95
C SER A 69 -10.56 -6.29 -4.59
N THR A 70 -9.69 -5.66 -3.79
CA THR A 70 -8.69 -4.73 -4.31
C THR A 70 -7.61 -5.47 -5.08
N PHE A 71 -7.13 -6.59 -4.54
CA PHE A 71 -6.16 -7.44 -5.23
C PHE A 71 -6.70 -8.02 -6.53
N ASP A 72 -7.89 -8.64 -6.52
CA ASP A 72 -8.43 -9.25 -7.73
C ASP A 72 -8.64 -8.22 -8.86
N ARG A 73 -9.09 -7.01 -8.50
CA ARG A 73 -9.28 -5.91 -9.45
C ARG A 73 -7.98 -5.37 -10.03
N LEU A 74 -6.90 -5.33 -9.23
CA LEU A 74 -5.62 -4.69 -9.58
C LEU A 74 -4.52 -5.69 -9.95
N LEU A 75 -4.85 -6.99 -9.98
CA LEU A 75 -3.93 -8.05 -10.35
C LEU A 75 -3.26 -7.81 -11.72
N PRO A 76 -3.97 -7.34 -12.77
CA PRO A 76 -3.32 -7.05 -14.05
C PRO A 76 -2.20 -6.00 -13.91
N GLU A 77 -2.45 -4.88 -13.23
CA GLU A 77 -1.45 -3.84 -13.03
C GLU A 77 -0.25 -4.34 -12.23
N LEU A 78 -0.50 -5.11 -11.16
CA LEU A 78 0.57 -5.71 -10.37
C LEU A 78 1.41 -6.70 -11.19
N ALA A 79 0.76 -7.55 -11.99
CA ALA A 79 1.44 -8.58 -12.78
C ALA A 79 2.31 -7.99 -13.89
N THR A 80 1.96 -6.82 -14.42
CA THR A 80 2.82 -6.11 -15.40
C THR A 80 4.04 -5.44 -14.77
N TRP A 81 4.00 -5.15 -13.47
CA TRP A 81 4.98 -4.29 -12.82
C TRP A 81 5.90 -5.00 -11.83
N LEU A 82 5.39 -6.03 -11.14
CA LEU A 82 6.15 -6.85 -10.21
C LEU A 82 6.81 -8.02 -10.94
N ASP A 83 7.94 -8.49 -10.40
CA ASP A 83 8.47 -9.79 -10.83
C ASP A 83 7.61 -10.94 -10.29
N ALA A 84 7.83 -12.13 -10.84
CA ALA A 84 7.05 -13.32 -10.53
C ALA A 84 7.13 -13.72 -9.04
N MET A 85 8.29 -13.51 -8.40
CA MET A 85 8.52 -13.92 -7.00
C MET A 85 7.77 -13.01 -6.04
N ASP A 86 7.81 -11.71 -6.28
CA ASP A 86 7.05 -10.72 -5.51
C ASP A 86 5.55 -10.94 -5.67
N LEU A 87 5.08 -11.16 -6.91
CA LEU A 87 3.67 -11.41 -7.17
C LEU A 87 3.21 -12.72 -6.50
N GLN A 88 4.02 -13.77 -6.55
CA GLN A 88 3.72 -15.04 -5.88
C GLN A 88 3.62 -14.87 -4.35
N THR A 89 4.50 -14.07 -3.75
CA THR A 89 4.47 -13.77 -2.31
C THR A 89 3.16 -13.10 -1.92
N ILE A 90 2.70 -12.13 -2.72
CA ILE A 90 1.41 -11.45 -2.51
C ILE A 90 0.24 -12.42 -2.70
N ALA A 91 0.26 -13.22 -3.76
CA ALA A 91 -0.80 -14.20 -4.03
C ALA A 91 -0.92 -15.23 -2.88
N HIS A 92 0.21 -15.71 -2.34
CA HIS A 92 0.21 -16.61 -1.18
C HIS A 92 -0.45 -15.99 0.06
N ALA A 93 -0.30 -14.69 0.28
CA ALA A 93 -0.99 -13.99 1.36
C ALA A 93 -2.51 -14.02 1.18
N TYR A 94 -3.03 -13.84 -0.04
CA TYR A 94 -4.47 -13.98 -0.30
C TYR A 94 -4.94 -15.43 -0.25
N MET A 95 -4.15 -16.39 -0.71
CA MET A 95 -4.49 -17.82 -0.58
C MET A 95 -4.58 -18.27 0.89
N SER A 96 -3.81 -17.64 1.78
CA SER A 96 -3.85 -17.91 3.23
C SER A 96 -5.23 -17.63 3.86
N HIS A 97 -6.07 -16.82 3.20
CA HIS A 97 -7.44 -16.55 3.65
C HIS A 97 -8.28 -17.81 3.79
N ALA A 98 -8.02 -18.85 2.98
CA ALA A 98 -8.69 -20.14 3.13
C ALA A 98 -8.43 -20.78 4.51
N GLY A 99 -7.19 -20.69 5.02
CA GLY A 99 -6.85 -21.17 6.36
C GLY A 99 -7.52 -20.36 7.46
N TYR A 100 -7.61 -19.04 7.29
CA TYR A 100 -8.34 -18.16 8.19
C TYR A 100 -9.84 -18.49 8.24
N GLU A 101 -10.49 -18.64 7.09
CA GLU A 101 -11.90 -19.01 6.99
C GLU A 101 -12.17 -20.41 7.56
N GLN A 102 -11.26 -21.36 7.36
CA GLN A 102 -11.38 -22.69 7.93
C GLN A 102 -11.38 -22.64 9.46
N VAL A 103 -10.48 -21.85 10.04
CA VAL A 103 -10.45 -21.61 11.50
C VAL A 103 -11.75 -20.96 11.97
N GLN A 104 -12.26 -19.96 11.25
CA GLN A 104 -13.49 -19.26 11.60
C GLN A 104 -14.71 -20.21 11.59
N ARG A 105 -14.81 -21.09 10.59
CA ARG A 105 -15.95 -22.01 10.44
C ARG A 105 -15.86 -23.21 11.38
N ASN A 106 -14.65 -23.70 11.69
CA ASN A 106 -14.45 -24.92 12.46
C ASN A 106 -14.13 -24.65 13.94
N GLY A 107 -15.17 -24.40 14.73
CA GLY A 107 -15.06 -24.16 16.17
C GLY A 107 -14.51 -25.33 16.98
N SER A 108 -14.57 -26.57 16.48
CA SER A 108 -14.07 -27.77 17.16
C SER A 108 -12.58 -28.04 16.90
N MET A 109 -11.92 -27.23 16.08
CA MET A 109 -10.48 -27.35 15.83
C MET A 109 -9.67 -27.16 17.13
N PRO A 110 -8.69 -28.03 17.42
CA PRO A 110 -7.82 -27.89 18.58
C PRO A 110 -7.15 -26.51 18.64
N GLN A 111 -7.05 -25.93 19.83
CA GLN A 111 -6.51 -24.58 20.02
C GLN A 111 -5.08 -24.43 19.50
N SER A 112 -4.24 -25.46 19.66
CA SER A 112 -2.86 -25.47 19.14
C SER A 112 -2.82 -25.40 17.60
N VAL A 113 -3.70 -26.13 16.93
CA VAL A 113 -3.82 -26.11 15.46
C VAL A 113 -4.34 -24.76 14.99
N ARG A 114 -5.36 -24.23 15.67
CA ARG A 114 -5.90 -22.89 15.41
C ARG A 114 -4.83 -21.82 15.48
N ALA A 115 -4.06 -21.81 16.58
CA ALA A 115 -2.97 -20.86 16.77
C ALA A 115 -1.90 -20.99 15.68
N ALA A 116 -1.49 -22.22 15.34
CA ALA A 116 -0.50 -22.46 14.29
C ALA A 116 -0.96 -21.95 12.92
N VAL A 117 -2.23 -22.18 12.54
CA VAL A 117 -2.79 -21.67 11.28
C VAL A 117 -2.80 -20.14 11.27
N LEU A 118 -3.28 -19.49 12.33
CA LEU A 118 -3.34 -18.03 12.38
C LEU A 118 -1.94 -17.38 12.38
N ILE A 119 -0.95 -17.98 13.05
CA ILE A 119 0.45 -17.55 12.96
C ILE A 119 0.94 -17.63 11.52
N ARG A 120 0.67 -18.73 10.82
CA ARG A 120 1.10 -18.90 9.42
C ARG A 120 0.45 -17.89 8.49
N VAL A 121 -0.85 -17.61 8.67
CA VAL A 121 -1.56 -16.56 7.92
C VAL A 121 -0.90 -15.20 8.17
N LEU A 122 -0.60 -14.85 9.43
CA LEU A 122 0.09 -13.60 9.77
C LEU A 122 1.47 -13.48 9.13
N GLU A 123 2.26 -14.55 9.13
CA GLU A 123 3.57 -14.58 8.46
C GLU A 123 3.44 -14.25 6.96
N GLN A 124 2.46 -14.86 6.29
CA GLN A 124 2.22 -14.64 4.86
C GLN A 124 1.75 -13.21 4.58
N GLN A 125 0.85 -12.66 5.41
CA GLN A 125 0.42 -11.26 5.33
C GLN A 125 1.60 -10.31 5.48
N ARG A 126 2.45 -10.51 6.49
CA ARG A 126 3.64 -9.68 6.74
C ARG A 126 4.66 -9.74 5.61
N ALA A 127 4.89 -10.92 5.04
CA ALA A 127 5.79 -11.09 3.90
C ALA A 127 5.31 -10.27 2.69
N ALA A 128 4.02 -10.38 2.34
CA ALA A 128 3.44 -9.61 1.24
C ALA A 128 3.46 -8.10 1.50
N ILE A 129 3.13 -7.67 2.73
CA ILE A 129 3.21 -6.26 3.15
C ILE A 129 4.65 -5.75 3.03
N ALA A 130 5.65 -6.53 3.41
CA ALA A 130 7.05 -6.14 3.28
C ALA A 130 7.47 -5.94 1.82
N VAL A 131 7.09 -6.87 0.92
CA VAL A 131 7.31 -6.76 -0.53
C VAL A 131 6.65 -5.50 -1.09
N LEU A 132 5.38 -5.27 -0.79
CA LEU A 132 4.66 -4.09 -1.30
C LEU A 132 5.24 -2.79 -0.74
N ARG A 133 5.74 -2.80 0.50
CA ARG A 133 6.38 -1.64 1.12
C ARG A 133 7.65 -1.22 0.40
N THR A 134 8.51 -2.18 0.03
CA THR A 134 9.78 -1.89 -0.65
C THR A 134 9.57 -1.47 -2.10
N ARG A 135 8.51 -1.98 -2.75
CA ARG A 135 8.22 -1.69 -4.16
C ARG A 135 7.41 -0.41 -4.36
N ALA A 136 6.33 -0.24 -3.59
CA ALA A 136 5.30 0.77 -3.87
C ALA A 136 5.56 2.14 -3.22
N PHE A 137 6.47 2.19 -2.26
CA PHE A 137 6.77 3.39 -1.48
C PHE A 137 8.23 3.81 -1.66
N SER A 138 8.46 5.11 -1.54
CA SER A 138 9.82 5.64 -1.41
C SER A 138 10.47 5.10 -0.12
N PRO A 139 11.81 5.06 -0.04
CA PRO A 139 12.51 4.61 1.17
C PRO A 139 12.15 5.40 2.43
N GLU A 140 11.73 6.66 2.30
CA GLU A 140 11.27 7.47 3.42
C GLU A 140 9.85 7.10 3.86
N GLU A 141 8.92 6.99 2.92
CA GLU A 141 7.55 6.51 3.21
C GLU A 141 7.58 5.11 3.83
N ALA A 142 8.38 4.19 3.28
CA ALA A 142 8.56 2.84 3.79
C ALA A 142 9.06 2.81 5.24
N ARG A 143 10.00 3.70 5.60
CA ARG A 143 10.48 3.83 6.98
C ARG A 143 9.38 4.34 7.92
N ARG A 144 8.60 5.34 7.49
CA ARG A 144 7.47 5.85 8.28
C ARG A 144 6.41 4.78 8.54
N LEU A 145 6.13 3.95 7.54
CA LEU A 145 5.22 2.79 7.64
C LEU A 145 5.80 1.62 8.45
N SER A 146 7.10 1.61 8.71
CA SER A 146 7.76 0.59 9.55
C SER A 146 7.87 1.00 11.02
N GLY A 147 7.55 2.26 11.35
CA GLY A 147 7.58 2.76 12.71
C GLY A 147 6.56 2.02 13.60
N PRO A 148 6.82 1.89 14.91
CA PRO A 148 5.92 1.20 15.81
C PRO A 148 4.54 1.86 15.77
N SER A 149 3.51 1.06 15.49
CA SER A 149 2.08 1.39 15.60
C SER A 149 1.64 1.60 17.07
N ASN A 150 2.51 2.23 17.88
CA ASN A 150 2.34 2.61 19.27
C ASN A 150 2.94 4.01 19.45
N ALA A 151 2.35 5.04 18.83
CA ALA A 151 2.46 6.38 19.36
C ALA A 151 1.26 6.57 20.29
N PRO A 152 1.45 6.66 21.62
CA PRO A 152 0.40 7.16 22.47
C PRO A 152 0.03 8.56 21.98
N THR A 153 -1.26 8.84 21.91
CA THR A 153 -1.85 10.15 21.71
C THR A 153 -1.40 11.09 22.83
N ALA A 154 -0.17 11.60 22.73
CA ALA A 154 0.44 12.47 23.72
C ALA A 154 1.10 13.65 23.01
N ASP A 155 0.32 14.36 22.19
CA ASP A 155 0.38 15.83 22.16
C ASP A 155 -0.83 16.42 21.44
N ARG A 156 -1.97 16.38 22.13
CA ARG A 156 -3.01 17.38 21.92
C ARG A 156 -3.08 18.21 23.19
N GLN A 157 -2.01 18.98 23.44
CA GLN A 157 -2.08 20.11 24.36
C GLN A 157 -3.10 21.10 23.81
N GLU A 158 -4.31 20.95 24.31
CA GLU A 158 -5.34 21.97 24.37
C GLU A 158 -4.76 23.14 25.19
N PRO A 159 -4.52 24.33 24.62
CA PRO A 159 -4.15 25.47 25.44
C PRO A 159 -5.39 25.88 26.26
N ALA A 160 -5.42 25.39 27.49
CA ALA A 160 -6.35 25.78 28.51
C ALA A 160 -6.26 27.30 28.73
N ARG A 161 -7.34 27.98 28.31
CA ARG A 161 -7.91 29.21 28.89
C ARG A 161 -7.04 29.85 29.97
N THR A 162 -6.28 30.86 29.56
CA THR A 162 -5.68 31.82 30.49
C THR A 162 -6.82 32.53 31.24
N ALA A 163 -7.01 32.14 32.49
CA ALA A 163 -7.92 32.75 33.43
C ALA A 163 -7.52 34.21 33.67
N ARG A 164 -8.21 35.14 33.00
CA ARG A 164 -8.21 36.56 33.33
C ARG A 164 -9.05 36.77 34.59
N ARG A 165 -8.44 36.62 35.78
CA ARG A 165 -9.00 37.11 37.04
C ARG A 165 -7.90 37.34 38.07
N ALA A 166 -7.35 38.56 38.09
CA ALA A 166 -6.75 39.15 39.29
C ALA A 166 -6.52 40.66 39.06
N GLY A 167 -6.94 41.49 40.02
CA GLY A 167 -6.42 42.84 40.22
C GLY A 167 -7.39 43.98 39.91
N GLY A 168 -8.29 44.29 40.85
CA GLY A 168 -9.20 45.44 40.71
C GLY A 168 -9.94 45.80 41.99
N THR A 169 -9.27 45.82 43.14
CA THR A 169 -9.76 46.50 44.34
C THR A 169 -8.71 47.52 44.77
N ARG A 170 -9.02 48.81 44.59
CA ARG A 170 -8.38 49.92 45.29
C ARG A 170 -9.47 50.68 46.03
N SER A 171 -9.31 50.73 47.36
CA SER A 171 -9.91 51.74 48.23
C SER A 171 -9.22 53.08 47.99
N GLY A 172 -10.00 54.16 48.12
CA GLY A 172 -9.60 55.56 48.02
C GLY A 172 -10.81 56.41 47.71
#